data_AF-A0A3N5PX28-F1
#
_entry.id   AF-A0A3N5PX28-F1
#
_cell.length_a   1.000
_cell.length_b   1.000
_cell.length_c   1.000
_cell.angle_alpha   90.00
_cell.angle_beta   90.00
_cell.angle_gamma   90.00
#
_symmetry.space_group_name_H-M   'P 1'
#
loop_
_entity.id
_entity.type
_entity.pdbx_description
1 polymer ?
#
loop_
_entity_poly.entity_id
_entity_poly.type
_entity_poly.pdbx_seq_one_letter_code
_entity_poly.pdbx_strand_id
1 'polypeptide(L)'
;GNLYLAEKLFEKTGVKNFFSVYEATIYSTLRNIKSSGAAEALSGPVERGDYETVAKHLKVLKENDKEAYLNYLIQSLNLLEVSKRKYRRLNKDHEEVRKLLINELKDFKSG
;
A
#
# COMPACT_ATOMS: atom_id res chain seq x y z
N GLY A 1 -1.62 7.48 10.73
CA GLY A 1 -0.43 6.87 10.08
C GLY A 1 -0.46 7.08 8.59
N ASN A 2 -1.08 6.17 7.83
CA ASN A 2 -0.97 6.14 6.36
C ASN A 2 -1.41 7.45 5.66
N LEU A 3 -2.54 8.04 6.05
CA LEU A 3 -3.03 9.27 5.42
C LEU A 3 -2.08 10.47 5.67
N TYR A 4 -1.52 10.57 6.88
CA TYR A 4 -0.53 11.58 7.21
C TYR A 4 0.77 11.40 6.41
N LEU A 5 1.23 10.16 6.21
CA LEU A 5 2.40 9.91 5.35
C LEU A 5 2.10 10.25 3.89
N ALA A 6 0.88 10.00 3.41
CA ALA A 6 0.46 10.43 2.09
C ALA A 6 0.47 11.96 1.96
N GLU A 7 -0.03 12.68 2.97
CA GLU A 7 0.03 14.14 3.03
C GLU A 7 1.47 14.67 3.02
N LYS A 8 2.35 14.12 3.88
CA LYS A 8 3.79 14.45 3.91
C LYS A 8 4.49 14.22 2.56
N LEU A 9 4.17 13.12 1.86
CA LEU A 9 4.70 12.86 0.52
C LEU A 9 4.12 13.81 -0.52
N PHE A 10 2.84 14.15 -0.40
CA PHE A 10 2.16 15.06 -1.30
C PHE A 10 2.71 16.48 -1.22
N GLU A 11 3.06 16.96 -0.03
CA GLU A 11 3.71 18.27 0.17
C GLU A 11 5.01 18.42 -0.65
N LYS A 12 5.75 17.33 -0.88
CA LYS A 12 6.97 17.33 -1.70
C LYS A 12 6.72 17.64 -3.18
N THR A 13 5.47 17.55 -3.65
CA THR A 13 5.09 17.81 -5.05
C THR A 13 4.89 19.30 -5.35
N GLY A 14 4.82 20.15 -4.32
CA GLY A 14 4.50 21.58 -4.45
C GLY A 14 3.01 21.88 -4.68
N VAL A 15 2.16 20.85 -4.80
CA VAL A 15 0.71 21.03 -4.90
C VAL A 15 0.13 21.37 -3.52
N LYS A 16 -0.71 22.40 -3.47
CA LYS A 16 -1.40 22.84 -2.25
C LYS A 16 -2.71 22.09 -2.08
N ASN A 17 -3.16 21.94 -0.83
CA ASN A 17 -4.46 21.38 -0.44
C ASN A 17 -4.62 19.88 -0.73
N PHE A 18 -3.88 19.06 0.02
CA PHE A 18 -3.96 17.58 0.00
C PHE A 18 -5.40 17.06 0.10
N PHE A 19 -6.19 17.61 1.03
CA PHE A 19 -7.54 17.15 1.28
C PHE A 19 -8.41 17.24 0.03
N SER A 20 -8.36 18.36 -0.70
CA SER A 20 -9.15 18.53 -1.94
C SER A 20 -8.84 17.48 -3.02
N VAL A 21 -7.61 16.98 -3.07
CA VAL A 21 -7.20 15.95 -4.05
C VAL A 21 -7.60 14.55 -3.60
N TYR A 22 -7.54 14.27 -2.29
CA TYR A 22 -7.79 12.94 -1.74
C TYR A 22 -9.20 12.73 -1.20
N GLU A 23 -10.03 13.78 -1.11
CA GLU A 23 -11.37 13.76 -0.54
C GLU A 23 -12.22 12.62 -1.10
N ALA A 24 -12.28 12.50 -2.42
CA ALA A 24 -13.04 11.44 -3.10
C ALA A 24 -12.55 10.03 -2.72
N THR A 25 -11.23 9.83 -2.61
CA THR A 25 -10.62 8.55 -2.23
C THR A 25 -10.91 8.22 -0.76
N ILE A 26 -10.88 9.20 0.13
CA ILE A 26 -11.19 9.02 1.55
C ILE A 26 -12.66 8.61 1.72
N TYR A 27 -13.57 9.39 1.15
CA TYR A 27 -15.01 9.14 1.32
C TYR A 27 -15.48 7.87 0.61
N SER A 28 -14.94 7.55 -0.57
CA SER A 28 -15.24 6.28 -1.24
C SER A 28 -14.77 5.08 -0.43
N THR A 29 -13.57 5.15 0.16
CA THR A 29 -13.04 4.11 1.06
C THR A 29 -13.97 3.89 2.26
N LEU A 30 -14.35 4.96 2.97
CA LEU A 30 -15.26 4.88 4.12
C LEU A 30 -16.64 4.32 3.74
N ARG A 31 -17.17 4.73 2.58
CA ARG A 31 -18.44 4.22 2.05
C ARG A 31 -18.37 2.72 1.77
N ASN A 32 -17.31 2.25 1.11
CA ASN A 32 -17.12 0.83 0.80
C ASN A 32 -16.97 0.00 2.08
N ILE A 33 -16.19 0.48 3.06
CA ILE A 33 -16.05 -0.19 4.36
C ILE A 33 -17.41 -0.30 5.05
N LYS A 34 -18.20 0.77 5.07
CA LYS A 34 -19.55 0.75 5.65
C LYS A 34 -20.48 -0.24 4.94
N SER A 35 -20.34 -0.39 3.62
CA SER A 35 -21.24 -1.22 2.81
C SER A 35 -20.90 -2.70 2.83
N SER A 36 -19.61 -3.07 2.77
CA SER A 36 -19.16 -4.45 2.55
C SER A 36 -18.11 -4.93 3.55
N GLY A 37 -17.70 -4.08 4.50
CA GLY A 37 -16.64 -4.38 5.45
C GLY A 37 -15.23 -4.11 4.90
N ALA A 38 -14.26 -4.08 5.81
CA ALA A 38 -12.89 -3.65 5.50
C ALA A 38 -12.14 -4.54 4.50
N ALA A 39 -12.35 -5.86 4.57
CA ALA A 39 -11.69 -6.79 3.65
C ALA A 39 -12.20 -6.63 2.21
N GLU A 40 -13.51 -6.53 2.02
CA GLU A 40 -14.10 -6.38 0.69
C GLU A 40 -13.84 -4.99 0.09
N ALA A 41 -13.76 -3.96 0.93
CA ALA A 41 -13.41 -2.61 0.52
C ALA A 41 -11.96 -2.47 0.03
N LEU A 42 -11.10 -3.46 0.29
CA LEU A 42 -9.72 -3.43 -0.17
C LEU A 42 -9.66 -3.41 -1.70
N SER A 43 -8.86 -2.48 -2.21
CA SER A 43 -8.43 -2.43 -3.60
C SER A 43 -7.00 -1.94 -3.65
N GLY A 44 -6.32 -2.16 -4.76
CA GLY A 44 -5.00 -1.59 -5.00
C GLY A 44 -4.02 -2.58 -5.60
N PRO A 45 -2.76 -2.17 -5.81
CA PRO A 45 -1.80 -3.01 -6.52
C PRO A 45 -1.46 -4.29 -5.75
N VAL A 46 -1.33 -4.23 -4.42
CA VAL A 46 -1.08 -5.43 -3.60
C VAL A 46 -2.21 -6.44 -3.69
N GLU A 47 -3.45 -5.95 -3.67
CA GLU A 47 -4.66 -6.78 -3.73
C GLU A 47 -4.89 -7.42 -5.10
N ARG A 48 -4.35 -6.84 -6.17
CA ARG A 48 -4.37 -7.43 -7.51
C ARG A 48 -3.17 -8.33 -7.80
N GLY A 49 -2.16 -8.36 -6.93
CA GLY A 49 -0.87 -9.00 -7.23
C GLY A 49 -0.03 -8.23 -8.26
N ASP A 50 -0.24 -6.93 -8.42
CA ASP A 50 0.47 -6.07 -9.38
C ASP A 50 1.92 -5.82 -8.92
N TYR A 51 2.80 -6.73 -9.32
CA TYR A 51 4.22 -6.72 -8.97
C TYR A 51 4.92 -5.43 -9.40
N GLU A 52 4.71 -4.98 -10.63
CA GLU A 52 5.44 -3.85 -11.21
C GLU A 52 5.14 -2.55 -10.45
N THR A 53 3.86 -2.31 -10.13
CA THR A 53 3.47 -1.14 -9.35
C THR A 53 4.05 -1.21 -7.92
N VAL A 54 3.99 -2.36 -7.26
CA VAL A 54 4.53 -2.53 -5.90
C VAL A 54 6.05 -2.33 -5.88
N ALA A 55 6.78 -2.91 -6.83
CA ALA A 55 8.23 -2.77 -6.96
C ALA A 55 8.64 -1.31 -7.21
N LYS A 56 7.91 -0.61 -8.09
CA LYS A 56 8.16 0.82 -8.36
C LYS A 56 7.94 1.68 -7.11
N HIS A 57 6.85 1.46 -6.38
CA HIS A 57 6.58 2.19 -5.13
C HIS A 57 7.68 1.97 -4.10
N LEU A 58 8.08 0.72 -3.87
CA LEU A 58 9.15 0.38 -2.93
C LEU A 58 10.46 1.08 -3.29
N LYS A 59 10.88 1.01 -4.56
CA LYS A 59 12.10 1.67 -5.03
C LYS A 59 12.07 3.18 -4.75
N VAL A 60 11.01 3.87 -5.18
CA VAL A 60 10.88 5.32 -5.00
C VAL A 60 10.87 5.68 -3.51
N LEU A 61 10.11 4.96 -2.68
CA LEU A 61 10.04 5.25 -1.26
C LEU A 61 11.37 4.98 -0.55
N LYS A 62 12.07 3.89 -0.88
CA LYS A 62 13.39 3.53 -0.32
C LYS A 62 14.42 4.64 -0.54
N GLU A 63 14.37 5.28 -1.70
CA GLU A 63 15.28 6.36 -2.08
C GLU A 63 14.90 7.72 -1.45
N ASN A 64 13.63 7.95 -1.07
CA ASN A 64 13.12 9.28 -0.75
C ASN A 64 12.58 9.48 0.68
N ASP A 65 12.11 8.44 1.36
CA ASP A 65 11.56 8.53 2.72
C ASP A 65 11.54 7.16 3.42
N LYS A 66 12.50 6.94 4.35
CA LYS A 66 12.68 5.68 5.06
C LYS A 66 11.46 5.27 5.90
N GLU A 67 10.74 6.23 6.48
CA GLU A 67 9.55 5.97 7.30
C GLU A 67 8.38 5.53 6.43
N ALA A 68 8.14 6.23 5.31
CA ALA A 68 7.10 5.88 4.36
C ALA A 68 7.38 4.54 3.68
N TYR A 69 8.65 4.26 3.35
CA TYR A 69 9.10 2.96 2.84
C TYR A 69 8.75 1.82 3.79
N LEU A 70 9.14 1.92 5.06
CA LEU A 70 8.84 0.90 6.07
C LEU A 70 7.34 0.73 6.29
N ASN A 71 6.59 1.84 6.37
CA ASN A 71 5.16 1.79 6.53
C ASN A 71 4.50 1.05 5.35
N TYR A 72 4.85 1.43 4.12
CA TYR A 72 4.32 0.79 2.90
C TYR A 72 4.63 -0.71 2.87
N LEU A 73 5.86 -1.08 3.23
CA LEU A 73 6.33 -2.47 3.26
C LEU A 73 5.51 -3.33 4.24
N ILE A 74 5.41 -2.89 5.49
CA ILE A 74 4.67 -3.63 6.54
C ILE A 74 3.18 -3.68 6.24
N GLN A 75 2.60 -2.56 5.78
CA GLN A 75 1.19 -2.54 5.42
C GLN A 75 0.91 -3.43 4.22
N SER A 76 1.77 -3.47 3.21
CA SER A 76 1.61 -4.35 2.04
C SER A 76 1.62 -5.84 2.43
N LEU A 77 2.46 -6.24 3.39
CA LEU A 77 2.43 -7.60 3.93
C LEU A 77 1.10 -7.92 4.60
N ASN A 78 0.54 -6.99 5.39
CA ASN A 78 -0.79 -7.15 5.98
C ASN A 78 -1.89 -7.22 4.91
N LEU A 79 -1.79 -6.40 3.86
CA LEU A 79 -2.75 -6.39 2.75
C LEU A 79 -2.80 -7.70 1.97
N LEU A 80 -1.70 -8.46 1.89
CA LEU A 80 -1.73 -9.81 1.31
C LEU A 80 -2.62 -10.76 2.12
N GLU A 81 -2.61 -10.67 3.45
CA GLU A 81 -3.49 -11.48 4.30
C GLU A 81 -4.96 -11.07 4.12
N VAL A 82 -5.23 -9.77 4.00
CA VAL A 82 -6.59 -9.28 3.70
C VAL A 82 -7.05 -9.74 2.32
N SER A 83 -6.15 -9.73 1.32
CA SER A 83 -6.44 -10.20 -0.04
C SER A 83 -6.74 -11.70 -0.07
N LYS A 84 -6.00 -12.49 0.71
CA LYS A 84 -6.29 -13.91 0.91
C LYS A 84 -7.67 -14.14 1.52
N ARG A 85 -8.08 -13.31 2.49
CA ARG A 85 -9.42 -13.37 3.07
C ARG A 85 -10.51 -13.05 2.05
N LYS A 86 -10.32 -11.99 1.24
CA LYS A 86 -11.25 -11.56 0.19
C LYS A 86 -11.41 -12.64 -0.90
N TYR A 87 -10.30 -13.20 -1.39
CA TYR A 87 -10.30 -14.14 -2.51
C TYR A 87 -10.27 -15.63 -2.13
N ARG A 88 -10.29 -15.94 -0.82
CA ARG A 88 -10.09 -17.27 -0.22
C ARG A 88 -8.70 -17.88 -0.43
N ARG A 89 -7.96 -17.48 -1.47
CA ARG A 89 -6.58 -17.90 -1.76
C ARG A 89 -5.81 -16.83 -2.53
N LEU A 90 -4.50 -16.87 -2.40
CA LEU A 90 -3.58 -16.07 -3.22
C LEU A 90 -3.24 -16.81 -4.51
N ASN A 91 -2.98 -16.07 -5.59
CA ASN A 91 -2.50 -16.60 -6.87
C ASN A 91 -0.97 -16.41 -7.00
N LYS A 92 -0.39 -16.84 -8.13
CA LYS A 92 1.05 -16.72 -8.37
C LYS A 92 1.55 -15.27 -8.31
N ASP A 93 0.78 -14.31 -8.79
CA ASP A 93 1.18 -12.90 -8.82
C ASP A 93 1.30 -12.32 -7.41
N HIS A 94 0.35 -12.67 -6.53
CA HIS A 94 0.43 -12.34 -5.11
C HIS A 94 1.65 -12.98 -4.42
N GLU A 95 2.03 -14.20 -4.83
CA GLU A 95 3.22 -14.86 -4.30
C GLU A 95 4.52 -14.17 -4.73
N GLU A 96 4.58 -13.64 -5.95
CA GLU A 96 5.73 -12.83 -6.38
C GLU A 96 5.80 -11.49 -5.63
N VAL A 97 4.66 -10.82 -5.42
CA VAL A 97 4.59 -9.64 -4.54
C VAL A 97 5.06 -9.98 -3.12
N ARG A 98 4.63 -11.12 -2.57
CA ARG A 98 5.05 -11.57 -1.23
C ARG A 98 6.57 -11.78 -1.14
N LYS A 99 7.17 -12.44 -2.13
CA LYS A 99 8.62 -12.66 -2.18
C LYS A 99 9.39 -11.34 -2.23
N LEU A 100 8.95 -10.40 -3.07
CA LEU A 100 9.51 -9.05 -3.15
C LEU A 100 9.51 -8.36 -1.78
N LEU A 101 8.34 -8.31 -1.13
CA LEU A 101 8.18 -7.66 0.18
C LEU A 101 9.06 -8.32 1.26
N ILE A 102 9.17 -9.65 1.27
CA ILE A 102 10.02 -10.37 2.23
C ILE A 102 11.50 -10.07 2.00
N ASN A 103 11.95 -10.00 0.74
CA ASN A 103 13.34 -9.68 0.42
C ASN A 103 13.68 -8.25 0.84
N GLU A 104 12.84 -7.27 0.50
CA GLU A 104 13.01 -5.87 0.92
C GLU A 104 13.05 -5.70 2.45
N LEU A 105 12.26 -6.50 3.19
CA LEU A 105 12.28 -6.50 4.65
C LEU A 105 13.57 -7.12 5.23
N LYS A 106 14.11 -8.16 4.60
CA LYS A 106 15.39 -8.75 5.00
C LYS A 106 16.53 -7.77 4.75
N ASP A 107 16.59 -7.19 3.56
CA ASP A 107 17.59 -6.20 3.18
C ASP A 107 17.60 -5.01 4.15
N PHE A 108 16.41 -4.54 4.54
CA PHE A 108 16.29 -3.48 5.54
C PHE A 108 16.84 -3.87 6.92
N LYS A 109 16.69 -5.12 7.35
CA LYS A 109 17.19 -5.60 8.65
C LYS A 109 18.70 -5.87 8.65
N SER A 110 19.28 -6.08 7.48
CA SER A 110 20.69 -6.42 7.30
C SER A 110 21.60 -5.19 7.13
N GLY A 111 21.03 -4.00 6.91
CA GLY A 111 21.76 -2.72 6.83
C GLY A 111 21.52 -1.83 8.03
#